data_AF-A0A098S6L3-F1
#
_entry.id   AF-A0A098S6L3-F1
#
_cell.length_a   1.000
_cell.length_b   1.000
_cell.length_c   1.000
_cell.angle_alpha   90.00
_cell.angle_beta   90.00
_cell.angle_gamma   90.00
#
_symmetry.space_group_name_H-M   'P 1'
#
loop_
_entity.id
_entity.type
_entity.pdbx_description
1 polymer ?
#
loop_
_entity_poly.entity_id
_entity_poly.type
_entity_poly.pdbx_seq_one_letter_code
_entity_poly.pdbx_strand_id
1 'polypeptide(L)'
;MDDMIFWANTKTALQDALKGIQTQMEQLSLILKPAQLNQCRFGLPVLGYRVYPDQQVRLGKRAKRRFIKQTEDLDQAYAAGLLSEDSYQRRLQSLTAFTTHAQARAFRQKVLTASWHFDRF
;
A
#
# COMPACT_ATOMS: atom_id res chain seq x y z
N MET A 1 -2.19 10.92 11.42
CA MET A 1 -1.39 10.27 10.35
C MET A 1 -0.04 10.91 10.46
N ASP A 2 0.98 10.11 10.68
CA ASP A 2 2.28 10.62 11.15
C ASP A 2 3.39 10.31 10.12
N ASP A 3 3.02 9.75 8.97
CA ASP A 3 3.92 9.48 7.85
C ASP A 3 4.16 10.77 7.07
N MET A 4 5.42 11.21 7.02
CA MET A 4 5.85 12.39 6.26
C MET A 4 6.88 12.00 5.20
N ILE A 5 6.80 12.66 4.05
CA ILE A 5 7.78 12.53 2.96
C ILE A 5 8.28 13.93 2.60
N PHE A 6 9.59 14.07 2.50
CA PHE A 6 10.23 15.28 2.02
C PHE A 6 11.07 14.98 0.78
N TRP A 7 10.93 15.80 -0.26
CA TRP A 7 11.65 15.66 -1.52
C TRP A 7 12.63 16.82 -1.68
N ALA A 8 13.86 16.54 -2.09
CA ALA A 8 14.81 17.58 -2.50
C ALA A 8 15.72 17.06 -3.61
N ASN A 9 16.31 17.97 -4.36
CA ASN A 9 17.22 17.65 -5.47
C ASN A 9 18.64 17.32 -5.00
N THR A 10 18.98 17.65 -3.74
CA THR A 10 20.30 17.41 -3.18
C THR A 10 20.21 16.73 -1.83
N LYS A 11 21.22 15.89 -1.54
CA LYS A 11 21.37 15.25 -0.23
C LYS A 11 21.51 16.27 0.89
N THR A 12 22.25 17.35 0.65
CA THR A 12 22.49 18.42 1.63
C THR A 12 21.20 19.08 2.07
N ALA A 13 20.33 19.46 1.12
CA ALA A 13 19.03 20.04 1.43
C ALA A 13 18.15 19.09 2.29
N LEU A 14 18.18 17.78 2.02
CA LEU A 14 17.47 16.80 2.85
C LEU A 14 18.06 16.67 4.27
N GLN A 15 19.38 16.75 4.40
CA GLN A 15 20.03 16.68 5.71
C GLN A 15 19.73 17.92 6.56
N ASP A 16 19.71 19.10 5.94
CA ASP A 16 19.39 20.35 6.64
C ASP A 16 17.91 20.41 7.02
N ALA A 17 17.01 19.97 6.13
CA ALA A 17 15.60 19.80 6.44
C ALA A 17 15.37 18.82 7.60
N LEU A 18 16.07 17.66 7.60
CA LEU A 18 15.96 16.68 8.67
C LEU A 18 16.36 17.26 10.03
N LYS A 19 17.47 18.02 10.10
CA LYS A 19 17.88 18.70 11.34
C LYS A 19 16.81 19.66 11.83
N GLY A 20 16.28 20.50 10.93
CA GLY A 20 15.21 21.45 11.27
C GLY A 20 13.95 20.75 11.79
N ILE A 21 13.54 19.66 11.14
CA ILE A 21 12.41 18.84 11.58
C ILE A 21 12.68 18.26 12.97
N GLN A 22 13.86 17.71 13.22
CA GLN A 22 14.22 17.14 14.53
C GLN A 22 14.12 18.18 15.65
N THR A 23 14.65 19.38 15.45
CA THR A 23 14.53 20.48 16.42
C THR A 23 13.08 20.85 16.70
N GLN A 24 12.23 20.89 15.67
CA GLN A 24 10.81 21.18 15.85
C GLN A 24 10.07 20.04 16.58
N MET A 25 10.40 18.78 16.30
CA MET A 25 9.82 17.64 17.00
C MET A 25 10.20 17.64 18.48
N GLU A 26 11.44 17.97 18.82
CA GLU A 26 11.90 18.11 20.20
C GLU A 26 11.12 19.18 20.97
N GLN A 27 10.87 20.35 20.35
CA GLN A 27 10.04 21.42 20.94
C GLN A 27 8.61 20.96 21.23
N LEU A 28 8.09 20.02 20.42
CA LEU A 28 6.79 19.41 20.61
C LEU A 28 6.82 18.17 21.53
N SER A 29 7.97 17.84 22.13
CA SER A 29 8.18 16.62 22.93
C SER A 29 7.87 15.32 22.15
N LEU A 30 8.11 15.33 20.83
CA LEU A 30 7.92 14.19 19.94
C LEU A 30 9.25 13.57 19.55
N ILE A 31 9.28 12.24 19.43
CA ILE A 31 10.47 11.48 19.00
C ILE A 31 10.24 10.99 17.57
N LEU A 32 11.09 11.43 16.65
CA LEU A 32 11.09 10.94 15.28
C LEU A 32 11.70 9.53 15.20
N LYS A 33 11.06 8.62 14.47
CA LYS A 33 11.69 7.35 14.07
C LYS A 33 12.93 7.61 13.20
N PRO A 34 13.90 6.69 13.13
CA PRO A 34 15.06 6.85 12.26
C PRO A 34 14.65 7.21 10.83
N ALA A 35 15.05 8.39 10.37
CA ALA A 35 14.70 8.88 9.05
C ALA A 35 15.40 8.05 7.96
N GLN A 36 14.69 7.80 6.86
CA GLN A 36 15.25 7.14 5.70
C GLN A 36 15.60 8.15 4.62
N LEU A 37 16.87 8.55 4.56
CA LEU A 37 17.39 9.36 3.46
C LEU A 37 17.81 8.45 2.31
N ASN A 38 17.07 8.51 1.19
CA ASN A 38 17.30 7.62 0.06
C ASN A 38 17.02 8.31 -1.28
N GLN A 39 17.44 7.68 -2.37
CA GLN A 39 17.24 8.18 -3.72
C GLN A 39 15.94 7.62 -4.32
N CYS A 40 15.19 8.47 -5.02
CA CYS A 40 13.88 8.14 -5.58
C CYS A 40 13.93 6.92 -6.51
N ARG A 41 15.05 6.72 -7.24
CA ARG A 41 15.23 5.59 -8.17
C ARG A 41 15.07 4.21 -7.51
N PHE A 42 15.30 4.10 -6.20
CA PHE A 42 15.14 2.84 -5.47
C PHE A 42 13.68 2.57 -5.07
N GLY A 43 12.78 3.53 -5.30
CA GLY A 43 11.37 3.48 -4.98
C GLY A 43 11.10 3.71 -3.50
N LEU A 44 10.20 4.64 -3.21
CA LEU A 44 9.77 5.01 -1.86
C LEU A 44 8.59 4.12 -1.41
N PRO A 45 8.71 3.34 -0.32
CA PRO A 45 7.56 2.66 0.26
C PRO A 45 6.67 3.67 1.00
N VAL A 46 5.41 3.81 0.58
CA VAL A 46 4.45 4.72 1.24
C VAL A 46 3.02 4.23 1.04
N LEU A 47 2.17 4.31 2.08
CA LEU A 47 0.75 3.98 2.05
C LEU A 47 0.40 2.61 1.42
N GLY A 48 1.30 1.63 1.55
CA GLY A 48 1.13 0.30 0.96
C GLY A 48 1.57 0.19 -0.51
N TYR A 49 2.08 1.25 -1.11
CA TYR A 49 2.67 1.29 -2.43
C TYR A 49 4.19 1.36 -2.36
N ARG A 50 4.80 1.23 -3.54
CA ARG A 50 6.17 1.63 -3.81
C ARG A 50 6.17 2.57 -5.00
N VAL A 51 6.50 3.82 -4.75
CA VAL A 51 6.46 4.92 -5.73
C VAL A 51 7.84 5.12 -6.31
N TYR A 52 7.94 5.10 -7.63
CA TYR A 52 9.15 5.38 -8.39
C TYR A 52 8.97 6.67 -9.20
N PRO A 53 10.07 7.25 -9.72
CA PRO A 53 10.01 8.29 -10.75
C PRO A 53 9.18 7.85 -11.97
N ASP A 54 8.87 8.82 -12.85
CA ASP A 54 8.23 8.57 -14.14
C ASP A 54 6.86 7.88 -14.03
N GLN A 55 6.08 8.27 -13.03
CA GLN A 55 4.70 7.80 -12.79
C GLN A 55 4.58 6.28 -12.55
N GLN A 56 5.68 5.63 -12.17
CA GLN A 56 5.66 4.20 -11.86
C GLN A 56 5.26 3.93 -10.41
N VAL A 57 4.04 3.44 -10.20
CA VAL A 57 3.55 3.03 -8.89
C VAL A 57 3.34 1.52 -8.86
N ARG A 58 3.97 0.84 -7.89
CA ARG A 58 3.82 -0.60 -7.69
C ARG A 58 3.15 -0.87 -6.35
N LEU A 59 2.46 -2.01 -6.23
CA LEU A 59 1.98 -2.47 -4.92
C LEU A 59 3.15 -2.91 -4.04
N GLY A 60 3.14 -2.46 -2.79
CA GLY A 60 4.06 -2.94 -1.77
C GLY A 60 3.81 -4.40 -1.41
N LYS A 61 4.85 -5.11 -0.95
CA LYS A 61 4.78 -6.54 -0.59
C LYS A 61 3.73 -6.83 0.49
N ARG A 62 3.56 -5.93 1.47
CA ARG A 62 2.54 -6.06 2.53
C ARG A 62 1.13 -5.87 1.97
N ALA A 63 0.93 -4.89 1.10
CA ALA A 63 -0.35 -4.66 0.45
C ALA A 63 -0.78 -5.84 -0.43
N LYS A 64 0.14 -6.45 -1.20
CA LYS A 64 -0.15 -7.67 -1.97
C LYS A 64 -0.62 -8.83 -1.06
N ARG A 65 0.08 -9.07 0.05
CA ARG A 65 -0.29 -10.10 1.02
C ARG A 65 -1.65 -9.83 1.66
N ARG A 66 -1.92 -8.58 2.05
CA ARG A 66 -3.22 -8.17 2.57
C ARG A 66 -4.33 -8.36 1.55
N PHE A 67 -4.09 -8.00 0.30
CA PHE A 67 -5.06 -8.19 -0.80
C PHE A 67 -5.41 -9.65 -0.99
N ILE A 68 -4.42 -10.55 -1.06
CA ILE A 68 -4.63 -11.99 -1.17
C ILE A 68 -5.47 -12.49 0.00
N LYS A 69 -5.01 -12.25 1.24
CA LYS A 69 -5.68 -12.74 2.45
C LYS A 69 -7.11 -12.25 2.58
N GLN A 70 -7.35 -10.95 2.30
CA GLN A 70 -8.70 -10.40 2.38
C GLN A 70 -9.61 -10.90 1.26
N THR A 71 -9.07 -11.24 0.09
CA THR A 71 -9.86 -11.88 -0.98
C THR A 71 -10.28 -13.28 -0.52
N GLU A 72 -9.33 -14.08 -0.03
CA GLU A 72 -9.60 -15.42 0.51
C GLU A 72 -10.64 -15.40 1.65
N ASP A 73 -10.54 -14.43 2.55
CA ASP A 73 -11.50 -14.28 3.66
C ASP A 73 -12.91 -13.93 3.17
N LEU A 74 -13.02 -13.08 2.14
CA LEU A 74 -14.30 -12.74 1.53
C LEU A 74 -14.91 -13.95 0.81
N ASP A 75 -14.09 -14.72 0.09
CA ASP A 75 -14.51 -15.92 -0.62
C ASP A 75 -15.04 -16.98 0.35
N GLN A 76 -14.31 -17.24 1.44
CA GLN A 76 -14.73 -18.18 2.48
C GLN A 76 -16.03 -17.74 3.16
N ALA A 77 -16.15 -16.45 3.49
CA ALA A 77 -17.35 -15.92 4.12
C ALA A 77 -18.57 -15.98 3.18
N TYR A 78 -18.39 -15.74 1.87
CA TYR A 78 -19.45 -15.90 0.89
C TYR A 78 -19.88 -17.36 0.74
N ALA A 79 -18.92 -18.29 0.62
CA ALA A 79 -19.20 -19.72 0.52
C ALA A 79 -19.93 -20.30 1.72
N ALA A 80 -19.60 -19.82 2.92
CA ALA A 80 -20.28 -20.20 4.16
C ALA A 80 -21.67 -19.57 4.33
N GLY A 81 -22.13 -18.75 3.36
CA GLY A 81 -23.41 -18.03 3.44
C GLY A 81 -23.40 -16.87 4.44
N LEU A 82 -22.23 -16.47 4.96
CA LEU A 82 -22.08 -15.39 5.93
C LEU A 82 -22.12 -13.99 5.28
N LEU A 83 -21.92 -13.93 3.96
CA LEU A 83 -22.07 -12.72 3.15
C LEU A 83 -23.11 -12.95 2.06
N SER A 84 -24.00 -11.98 1.87
CA SER A 84 -24.79 -11.90 0.65
C SER A 84 -23.90 -11.56 -0.55
N GLU A 85 -24.35 -11.90 -1.75
CA GLU A 85 -23.66 -11.57 -3.00
C GLU A 85 -23.39 -10.07 -3.13
N ASP A 86 -24.38 -9.23 -2.84
CA ASP A 86 -24.22 -7.77 -2.86
C ASP A 86 -23.15 -7.28 -1.86
N SER A 87 -23.12 -7.83 -0.64
CA SER A 87 -22.10 -7.46 0.34
C SER A 87 -20.71 -7.95 -0.07
N TYR A 88 -20.61 -9.15 -0.64
CA TYR A 88 -19.37 -9.68 -1.19
C TYR A 88 -18.83 -8.78 -2.30
N GLN A 89 -19.67 -8.47 -3.29
CA GLN A 89 -19.32 -7.65 -4.46
C GLN A 89 -18.84 -6.25 -4.06
N ARG A 90 -19.56 -5.55 -3.16
CA ARG A 90 -19.15 -4.23 -2.65
C ARG A 90 -17.81 -4.26 -1.91
N ARG A 91 -17.58 -5.27 -1.07
CA ARG A 91 -16.32 -5.41 -0.30
C ARG A 91 -15.15 -5.73 -1.23
N LEU A 92 -15.34 -6.66 -2.16
CA LEU A 92 -14.32 -7.03 -3.14
C LEU A 92 -13.99 -5.85 -4.07
N GLN A 93 -14.99 -5.08 -4.48
CA GLN A 93 -14.80 -3.86 -5.28
C GLN A 93 -13.96 -2.83 -4.53
N SER A 94 -14.28 -2.57 -3.25
CA SER A 94 -13.50 -1.65 -2.40
C SER A 94 -12.05 -2.10 -2.26
N LEU A 95 -11.83 -3.40 -2.00
CA LEU A 95 -10.49 -3.99 -1.92
C LEU A 95 -9.73 -3.87 -3.25
N THR A 96 -10.42 -4.07 -4.37
CA THR A 96 -9.87 -3.94 -5.71
C THR A 96 -9.49 -2.50 -6.04
N ALA A 97 -10.34 -1.54 -5.68
CA ALA A 97 -10.14 -0.11 -5.90
C ALA A 97 -8.82 0.37 -5.29
N PHE A 98 -8.46 -0.11 -4.09
CA PHE A 98 -7.15 0.21 -3.50
C PHE A 98 -5.97 -0.16 -4.41
N THR A 99 -6.06 -1.20 -5.23
CA THR A 99 -4.94 -1.61 -6.08
C THR A 99 -4.88 -0.92 -7.45
N THR A 100 -5.91 -0.14 -7.84
CA THR A 100 -6.02 0.43 -9.19
C THR A 100 -5.01 1.54 -9.44
N HIS A 101 -4.59 2.26 -8.39
CA HIS A 101 -3.54 3.27 -8.45
C HIS A 101 -2.13 2.70 -8.69
N ALA A 102 -1.98 1.38 -8.64
CA ALA A 102 -0.73 0.70 -8.93
C ALA A 102 -0.80 -0.06 -10.26
N GLN A 103 0.36 -0.22 -10.90
CA GLN A 103 0.59 -1.16 -12.00
C GLN A 103 0.51 -2.59 -11.47
N ALA A 104 -0.72 -3.05 -11.26
CA ALA A 104 -1.04 -4.30 -10.58
C ALA A 104 -2.10 -5.14 -11.30
N ARG A 105 -2.40 -4.83 -12.57
CA ARG A 105 -3.42 -5.55 -13.35
C ARG A 105 -3.16 -7.06 -13.42
N ALA A 106 -1.95 -7.47 -13.83
CA ALA A 106 -1.58 -8.88 -13.91
C ALA A 106 -1.63 -9.58 -12.54
N PHE A 107 -1.24 -8.86 -11.48
CA PHE A 107 -1.33 -9.37 -10.11
C PHE A 107 -2.79 -9.59 -9.69
N ARG A 108 -3.67 -8.58 -9.88
CA ARG A 108 -5.10 -8.70 -9.59
C ARG A 108 -5.72 -9.87 -10.35
N GLN A 109 -5.47 -9.95 -11.65
CA GLN A 109 -6.01 -11.00 -12.50
C GLN A 109 -5.61 -12.37 -11.95
N LYS A 110 -4.32 -12.58 -11.63
CA LYS A 110 -3.86 -13.86 -11.05
C LYS A 110 -4.60 -14.23 -9.76
N VAL A 111 -4.76 -13.28 -8.83
CA VAL A 111 -5.42 -13.54 -7.54
C VAL A 111 -6.91 -13.80 -7.75
N LEU A 112 -7.58 -12.92 -8.49
CA LEU A 112 -9.02 -12.97 -8.77
C LEU A 112 -9.41 -14.07 -9.76
N THR A 113 -8.50 -14.81 -10.38
CA THR A 113 -8.85 -16.03 -11.13
C THR A 113 -8.50 -17.28 -10.33
N ALA A 114 -7.48 -17.22 -9.47
CA ALA A 114 -7.12 -18.33 -8.59
C ALA A 114 -8.16 -18.54 -7.48
N SER A 115 -8.77 -17.47 -6.98
CA SER A 115 -9.87 -17.55 -6.00
C SER A 115 -11.16 -18.16 -6.56
N TRP A 116 -11.30 -18.26 -7.89
CA TRP A 116 -12.48 -18.82 -8.55
C TRP A 116 -12.42 -20.34 -8.73
N HIS A 117 -11.45 -21.02 -8.12
CA HIS A 117 -11.55 -22.47 -7.89
C HIS A 117 -12.54 -22.75 -6.75
N PHE A 118 -13.76 -22.25 -6.88
CA PHE A 118 -14.93 -22.96 -6.41
C PHE A 118 -15.19 -24.01 -7.47
N ASP A 119 -15.01 -25.27 -7.11
CA ASP A 119 -15.42 -26.38 -7.96
C ASP A 119 -16.85 -26.13 -8.42
N ARG A 120 -16.98 -26.08 -9.75
CA ARG A 120 -18.24 -25.93 -10.46
C ARG A 120 -19.12 -27.13 -10.10
N PHE A 121 -20.32 -26.85 -9.59
CA PHE A 121 -21.45 -27.78 -9.41
C PHE A 121 -21.24 -28.94 -8.42
#